data_AF-A0A9Q3HX17-F1
#
_entry.id   AF-A0A9Q3HX17-F1
#
_cell.length_a   1.000
_cell.length_b   1.000
_cell.length_c   1.000
_cell.angle_alpha   90.00
_cell.angle_beta   90.00
_cell.angle_gamma   90.00
#
_symmetry.space_group_name_H-M   'P 1'
#
loop_
_entity.id
_entity.type
_entity.pdbx_description
1 polymer ?
#
loop_
_entity_poly.entity_id
_entity_poly.type
_entity_poly.pdbx_seq_one_letter_code
_entity_poly.pdbx_strand_id
1 'polypeptide(L)'
;MLGRHVPREGVDLMSKNPQNLNQVIKEDGIQESTLFPIKVEIFSDLVDQIQKEVWQDKDYKEILKQLARVIKNLQSVQKLVKEELESEIGRFKKYANRNRTIPPDFQHGDRVWLASNNFKPTRPTKKLSERWLGPFEVLKKVGSHAYHLKLPVQWKSVHPVFYLSLVEPVKHSSISNQNKLPQPQIIVDDQEEWEVSQVLDSELKRGKLWYLSEWKGLSEDLKRNAWEPASNLTSSPDHVKAFHSLYPEKPGPNTSRA
;
A
#
# COMPACT_ATOMS: atom_id res chain seq x y z
N MET A 1 4.32 -17.49 -22.90
CA MET A 1 4.36 -17.01 -24.29
C MET A 1 4.34 -15.49 -24.25
N LEU A 2 5.39 -14.87 -24.81
CA LEU A 2 5.67 -13.44 -24.71
C LEU A 2 4.73 -12.64 -25.63
N GLY A 3 3.89 -11.78 -25.04
CA GLY A 3 3.14 -10.77 -25.79
C GLY A 3 4.07 -9.62 -26.18
N ARG A 4 4.41 -9.51 -27.46
CA ARG A 4 5.12 -8.33 -27.99
C ARG A 4 4.13 -7.19 -28.14
N HIS A 5 4.38 -6.14 -27.36
CA HIS A 5 3.79 -4.82 -27.45
C HIS A 5 4.14 -4.21 -28.81
N VAL A 6 3.12 -3.85 -29.60
CA VAL A 6 3.27 -2.96 -30.75
C VAL A 6 2.83 -1.57 -30.30
N PRO A 7 3.61 -0.50 -30.50
CA PRO A 7 3.16 0.85 -30.20
C PRO A 7 2.16 1.30 -31.27
N ARG A 8 1.01 1.83 -30.85
CA ARG A 8 0.12 2.59 -31.73
C ARG A 8 0.71 3.99 -31.91
N GLU A 9 1.50 4.20 -32.95
CA GLU A 9 1.71 5.53 -33.52
C GLU A 9 0.53 5.85 -34.43
N GLY A 10 -0.58 6.27 -33.82
CA GLY A 10 -1.62 6.99 -34.53
C GLY A 10 -1.15 8.43 -34.69
N VAL A 11 -0.54 8.74 -35.83
CA VAL A 11 -0.21 10.11 -36.22
C VAL A 11 -1.53 10.86 -36.41
N ASP A 12 -1.77 11.82 -35.52
CA ASP A 12 -2.88 12.76 -35.56
C ASP A 12 -2.79 13.61 -36.85
N LEU A 13 -3.55 13.21 -37.87
CA LEU A 13 -3.64 13.91 -39.15
C LEU A 13 -4.62 15.10 -39.13
N MET A 14 -5.19 15.46 -37.97
CA MET A 14 -6.20 16.52 -37.88
C MET A 14 -5.69 17.89 -37.41
N SER A 15 -4.36 18.12 -37.38
CA SER A 15 -3.78 19.42 -37.00
C SER A 15 -2.90 20.10 -38.06
N LYS A 16 -2.95 19.69 -39.33
CA LYS A 16 -2.21 20.40 -40.40
C LYS A 16 -3.12 21.33 -41.18
N ASN A 17 -3.16 22.56 -40.66
CA ASN A 17 -3.51 23.82 -41.31
C ASN A 17 -3.23 23.83 -42.84
N PRO A 18 -4.17 24.22 -43.71
CA PRO A 18 -4.04 24.17 -45.18
C PRO A 18 -3.02 25.16 -45.80
N GLN A 19 -2.07 25.69 -45.04
CA GLN A 19 -1.12 26.70 -45.53
C GLN A 19 0.21 26.17 -46.10
N ASN A 20 0.39 24.87 -46.39
CA ASN A 20 1.70 24.38 -46.84
C ASN A 20 1.70 23.39 -48.01
N LEU A 21 0.95 23.69 -49.07
CA LEU A 21 1.20 23.09 -50.40
C LEU A 21 2.57 23.50 -50.97
N ASN A 22 3.05 24.70 -50.63
CA ASN A 22 4.37 25.20 -51.06
C ASN A 22 5.55 24.56 -50.30
N GLN A 23 5.30 23.81 -49.22
CA GLN A 23 6.34 23.14 -48.44
C GLN A 23 6.68 21.74 -48.99
N VAL A 24 5.71 21.07 -49.62
CA VAL A 24 5.89 19.75 -50.26
C VAL A 24 6.78 19.85 -51.51
N ILE A 25 6.76 21.00 -52.20
CA ILE A 25 7.56 21.23 -53.43
C ILE A 25 9.06 21.40 -53.13
N LYS A 26 9.44 21.69 -51.88
CA LYS A 26 10.84 21.93 -51.49
C LYS A 26 11.63 20.66 -51.15
N GLU A 27 10.98 19.50 -51.03
CA GLU A 27 11.63 18.26 -50.59
C GLU A 27 12.32 17.48 -51.73
N ASP A 28 12.00 17.77 -53.00
CA ASP A 28 12.49 17.00 -54.17
C ASP A 28 13.66 17.63 -54.95
N GLY A 29 14.28 18.71 -54.45
CA GLY A 29 15.56 19.19 -55.00
C GLY A 29 15.54 19.59 -56.48
N ILE A 30 14.39 19.97 -57.03
CA ILE A 30 14.27 20.43 -58.43
C ILE A 30 14.71 21.90 -58.49
N GLN A 31 15.86 22.15 -59.12
CA GLN A 31 16.43 23.47 -59.33
C GLN A 31 15.50 24.33 -60.20
N GLU A 32 15.04 25.47 -59.69
CA GLU A 32 14.09 26.43 -60.27
C GLU A 32 14.51 27.07 -61.63
N SER A 33 15.61 26.64 -62.28
CA SER A 33 16.27 27.46 -63.32
C SER A 33 16.03 27.09 -64.78
N THR A 34 15.21 26.09 -65.13
CA THR A 34 15.12 25.66 -66.55
C THR A 34 13.74 25.49 -67.17
N LEU A 35 12.63 26.00 -66.60
CA LEU A 35 11.35 25.95 -67.33
C LEU A 35 10.45 27.18 -67.09
N PHE A 36 10.64 28.15 -67.98
CA PHE A 36 9.72 29.19 -68.50
C PHE A 36 9.10 30.27 -67.57
N PRO A 37 9.30 31.57 -67.89
CA PRO A 37 8.81 32.71 -67.11
C PRO A 37 7.38 33.17 -67.46
N ILE A 38 6.55 32.33 -68.08
CA ILE A 38 5.20 32.74 -68.52
C ILE A 38 4.21 31.62 -68.16
N LYS A 39 3.27 31.91 -67.25
CA LYS A 39 2.09 31.12 -66.79
C LYS A 39 2.13 30.67 -65.32
N VAL A 40 2.17 31.61 -64.38
CA VAL A 40 1.60 31.37 -63.03
C VAL A 40 0.24 32.04 -62.88
N GLU A 41 0.00 33.15 -63.60
CA GLU A 41 -1.28 33.89 -63.56
C GLU A 41 -2.40 33.24 -64.40
N ILE A 42 -2.08 32.53 -65.48
CA ILE A 42 -3.12 31.91 -66.35
C ILE A 42 -3.67 30.61 -65.73
N PHE A 43 -2.92 29.97 -64.82
CA PHE A 43 -3.36 28.74 -64.18
C PHE A 43 -4.27 28.98 -62.97
N SER A 44 -4.15 30.11 -62.24
CA SER A 44 -5.09 30.43 -61.16
C SER A 44 -6.48 30.75 -61.73
N ASP A 45 -6.55 31.56 -62.78
CA ASP A 45 -7.81 31.96 -63.38
C ASP A 45 -8.51 30.76 -64.04
N LEU A 46 -7.77 29.87 -64.69
CA LEU A 46 -8.35 28.64 -65.27
C LEU A 46 -8.79 27.65 -64.18
N VAL A 47 -8.03 27.52 -63.09
CA VAL A 47 -8.43 26.68 -61.93
C VAL A 47 -9.64 27.27 -61.22
N ASP A 48 -9.70 28.59 -61.04
CA ASP A 48 -10.83 29.30 -60.44
C ASP A 48 -12.07 29.26 -61.33
N GLN A 49 -11.89 29.28 -62.66
CA GLN A 49 -12.96 29.18 -63.64
C GLN A 49 -13.49 27.75 -63.78
N ILE A 50 -12.61 26.74 -63.79
CA ILE A 50 -12.99 25.33 -63.69
C ILE A 50 -13.68 25.05 -62.35
N GLN A 51 -13.16 25.60 -61.24
CA GLN A 51 -13.81 25.48 -59.93
C GLN A 51 -15.18 26.14 -59.93
N LYS A 52 -15.35 27.32 -60.54
CA LYS A 52 -16.66 27.96 -60.69
C LYS A 52 -17.62 27.15 -61.55
N GLU A 53 -17.21 26.62 -62.69
CA GLU A 53 -18.07 25.81 -63.56
C GLU A 53 -18.45 24.47 -62.90
N VAL A 54 -17.49 23.73 -62.35
CA VAL A 54 -17.72 22.46 -61.64
C VAL A 54 -18.57 22.67 -60.37
N TRP A 55 -18.47 23.82 -59.70
CA TRP A 55 -19.33 24.17 -58.56
C TRP A 55 -20.76 24.55 -58.96
N GLN A 56 -21.04 24.89 -60.22
CA GLN A 56 -22.40 25.22 -60.67
C GLN A 56 -23.19 24.00 -61.13
N ASP A 57 -22.54 22.85 -61.33
CA ASP A 57 -23.23 21.61 -61.63
C ASP A 57 -24.19 21.22 -60.50
N LYS A 58 -25.46 21.06 -60.85
CA LYS A 58 -26.53 20.72 -59.90
C LYS A 58 -26.22 19.41 -59.17
N ASP A 59 -25.56 18.48 -59.84
CA ASP A 59 -25.22 17.16 -59.31
C ASP A 59 -24.15 17.25 -58.21
N TYR A 60 -23.13 18.11 -58.37
CA TYR A 60 -22.12 18.35 -57.33
C TYR A 60 -22.69 19.05 -56.10
N LYS A 61 -23.57 20.04 -56.30
CA LYS A 61 -24.27 20.69 -55.17
C LYS A 61 -25.12 19.70 -54.38
N GLU A 62 -25.74 18.74 -55.04
CA GLU A 62 -26.54 17.72 -54.38
C GLU A 62 -25.67 16.74 -53.59
N ILE A 63 -24.53 16.31 -54.15
CA ILE A 63 -23.53 15.48 -53.45
C ILE A 63 -22.99 16.20 -52.20
N LEU A 64 -22.69 17.49 -52.29
CA LEU A 64 -22.21 18.28 -51.13
C LEU A 64 -23.26 18.40 -50.03
N LYS A 65 -24.54 18.56 -50.38
CA LYS A 65 -25.64 18.54 -49.40
C LYS A 65 -25.76 17.18 -48.72
N GLN A 66 -25.65 16.10 -49.47
CA GLN A 66 -25.66 14.75 -48.92
C GLN A 66 -24.48 14.50 -47.98
N LEU A 67 -23.27 14.89 -48.38
CA LEU A 67 -22.06 14.83 -47.54
C LEU A 67 -22.21 15.65 -46.25
N ALA A 68 -22.70 16.89 -46.36
CA ALA A 68 -22.95 17.73 -45.18
C ALA A 68 -23.96 17.07 -44.22
N ARG A 69 -24.98 16.39 -44.76
CA ARG A 69 -25.96 15.64 -43.96
C ARG A 69 -25.32 14.45 -43.25
N VAL A 70 -24.47 13.68 -43.94
CA VAL A 70 -23.75 12.54 -43.36
C VAL A 70 -22.78 13.00 -42.28
N ILE A 71 -22.01 14.07 -42.51
CA ILE A 71 -21.08 14.63 -41.51
C ILE A 71 -21.84 15.09 -40.27
N LYS A 72 -22.98 15.78 -40.45
CA LYS A 72 -23.82 16.22 -39.33
C LYS A 72 -24.35 15.02 -38.52
N ASN A 73 -24.73 13.94 -39.20
CA ASN A 73 -25.16 12.70 -38.54
C ASN A 73 -24.01 11.99 -37.81
N LEU A 74 -22.80 11.97 -38.39
CA LEU A 74 -21.63 11.39 -37.72
C LEU A 74 -21.26 12.18 -36.47
N GLN A 75 -21.29 13.52 -36.53
CA GLN A 75 -21.05 14.38 -35.38
C GLN A 75 -22.11 14.19 -34.29
N SER A 76 -23.39 14.05 -34.66
CA SER A 76 -24.45 13.79 -33.67
C SER A 76 -24.29 12.42 -33.02
N VAL A 77 -23.96 11.37 -33.79
CA VAL A 77 -23.68 10.03 -33.24
C VAL A 77 -22.45 10.06 -32.32
N GLN A 78 -21.36 10.72 -32.72
CA GLN A 78 -20.19 10.87 -31.86
C GLN A 78 -20.50 11.57 -30.55
N LYS A 79 -21.32 12.63 -30.60
CA LYS A 79 -21.77 13.34 -29.40
C LYS A 79 -22.57 12.42 -28.48
N LEU A 80 -23.54 11.68 -29.02
CA LEU A 80 -24.34 10.73 -28.26
C LEU A 80 -23.49 9.64 -27.61
N VAL A 81 -22.55 9.04 -28.35
CA VAL A 81 -21.65 8.01 -27.82
C VAL A 81 -20.78 8.58 -26.69
N LYS A 82 -20.30 9.81 -26.84
CA LYS A 82 -19.50 10.48 -25.81
C LYS A 82 -20.31 10.73 -24.53
N GLU A 83 -21.54 11.22 -24.67
CA GLU A 83 -22.45 11.46 -23.55
C GLU A 83 -22.80 10.16 -22.81
N GLU A 84 -23.09 9.08 -23.55
CA GLU A 84 -23.37 7.77 -22.95
C GLU A 84 -22.13 7.21 -22.23
N LEU A 85 -20.94 7.35 -22.84
CA LEU A 85 -19.69 6.93 -22.23
C LEU A 85 -19.41 7.70 -20.93
N GLU A 86 -19.62 9.02 -20.91
CA GLU A 86 -19.45 9.84 -19.71
C GLU A 86 -20.45 9.45 -18.62
N SER A 87 -21.71 9.17 -19.00
CA SER A 87 -22.75 8.65 -18.11
C SER A 87 -22.34 7.31 -17.49
N GLU A 88 -21.88 6.36 -18.32
CA GLU A 88 -21.45 5.03 -17.87
C GLU A 88 -20.20 5.11 -16.99
N ILE A 89 -19.19 5.90 -17.36
CA ILE A 89 -18.02 6.18 -16.49
C ILE A 89 -18.50 6.74 -15.14
N GLY A 90 -19.49 7.64 -15.14
CA GLY A 90 -20.12 8.17 -13.94
C GLY A 90 -20.79 7.09 -13.09
N ARG A 91 -21.54 6.17 -13.71
CA ARG A 91 -22.18 5.02 -13.04
C ARG A 91 -21.13 4.11 -12.42
N PHE A 92 -20.12 3.69 -13.18
CA PHE A 92 -19.02 2.86 -12.69
C PHE A 92 -18.29 3.52 -11.53
N LYS A 93 -18.01 4.82 -11.61
CA LYS A 93 -17.38 5.58 -10.52
C LYS A 93 -18.22 5.58 -9.25
N LYS A 94 -19.54 5.76 -9.36
CA LYS A 94 -20.46 5.69 -8.20
C LYS A 94 -20.44 4.32 -7.54
N TYR A 95 -20.54 3.24 -8.33
CA TYR A 95 -20.50 1.88 -7.79
C TYR A 95 -19.13 1.53 -7.18
N ALA A 96 -18.04 1.87 -7.85
CA ALA A 96 -16.68 1.61 -7.36
C ALA A 96 -16.35 2.40 -6.09
N ASN A 97 -16.87 3.64 -5.96
CA ASN A 97 -16.63 4.48 -4.80
C ASN A 97 -17.59 4.22 -3.63
N ARG A 98 -18.68 3.46 -3.82
CA ARG A 98 -19.72 3.23 -2.80
C ARG A 98 -19.15 2.72 -1.47
N ASN A 99 -18.15 1.85 -1.54
CA ASN A 99 -17.50 1.24 -0.37
C ASN A 99 -16.07 1.75 -0.15
N ARG A 100 -15.66 2.83 -0.83
CA ARG A 100 -14.32 3.41 -0.61
C ARG A 100 -14.33 4.22 0.68
N THR A 101 -13.49 3.81 1.62
CA THR A 101 -13.21 4.59 2.83
C THR A 101 -12.35 5.79 2.47
N ILE A 102 -12.57 6.91 3.16
CA ILE A 102 -11.71 8.09 3.04
C ILE A 102 -10.29 7.68 3.46
N PRO A 103 -9.27 7.89 2.61
CA PRO A 103 -7.91 7.55 2.96
C PRO A 103 -7.46 8.34 4.20
N PRO A 104 -6.88 7.69 5.22
CA PRO A 104 -6.28 8.40 6.34
C PRO A 104 -5.15 9.31 5.82
N ASP A 105 -5.12 10.54 6.32
CA ASP A 105 -4.07 11.50 6.00
C ASP A 105 -3.01 11.45 7.09
N PHE A 106 -1.82 10.95 6.75
CA PHE A 106 -0.71 10.82 7.69
C PHE A 106 0.19 12.06 7.61
N GLN A 107 0.57 12.58 8.77
CA GLN A 107 1.49 13.69 8.89
C GLN A 107 2.91 13.22 9.20
N HIS A 108 3.88 14.12 9.07
CA HIS A 108 5.26 13.85 9.49
C HIS A 108 5.30 13.47 10.97
N GLY A 109 5.98 12.37 11.30
CA GLY A 109 6.15 11.88 12.68
C GLY A 109 5.09 10.87 13.13
N ASP A 110 4.00 10.68 12.35
CA ASP A 110 3.01 9.66 12.65
C ASP A 110 3.62 8.26 12.57
N ARG A 111 3.17 7.38 13.47
CA ARG A 111 3.59 5.98 13.46
C ARG A 111 2.56 5.12 12.74
N VAL A 112 3.04 4.32 11.81
CA VAL A 112 2.20 3.47 10.96
C VAL A 112 2.75 2.05 10.88
N TRP A 113 1.85 1.07 10.85
CA TRP A 113 2.15 -0.32 10.58
C TRP A 113 2.26 -0.57 9.07
N LEU A 114 3.19 -1.42 8.66
CA LEU A 114 3.38 -1.79 7.27
C LEU A 114 2.93 -3.23 7.01
N ALA A 115 2.17 -3.46 5.94
CA ALA A 115 1.68 -4.80 5.60
C ALA A 115 2.83 -5.73 5.18
N SER A 116 2.88 -6.92 5.77
CA SER A 116 3.89 -7.96 5.48
C SER A 116 3.71 -8.67 4.13
N ASN A 117 2.62 -8.42 3.39
CA ASN A 117 2.21 -9.22 2.24
C ASN A 117 3.28 -9.36 1.15
N ASN A 118 4.10 -8.33 0.97
CA ASN A 118 5.15 -8.25 -0.05
C ASN A 118 6.55 -8.56 0.51
N PHE A 119 6.64 -8.94 1.79
CA PHE A 119 7.89 -9.25 2.47
C PHE A 119 8.07 -10.76 2.62
N LYS A 120 9.32 -11.20 2.72
CA LYS A 120 9.62 -12.59 3.09
C LYS A 120 9.18 -12.81 4.55
N PRO A 121 8.49 -13.92 4.85
CA PRO A 121 8.08 -14.19 6.22
C PRO A 121 9.31 -14.37 7.11
N THR A 122 9.31 -13.72 8.27
CA THR A 122 10.36 -13.88 9.29
C THR A 122 10.36 -15.29 9.90
N ARG A 123 9.20 -15.97 9.84
CA ARG A 123 9.00 -17.31 10.40
C ARG A 123 8.94 -18.37 9.29
N PRO A 124 9.16 -19.66 9.62
CA PRO A 124 9.19 -20.75 8.63
C PRO A 124 7.93 -20.87 7.78
N THR A 125 6.78 -20.46 8.34
CA THR A 125 5.49 -20.47 7.63
C THR A 125 4.83 -19.11 7.67
N LYS A 126 4.19 -18.72 6.56
CA LYS A 126 3.43 -17.47 6.43
C LYS A 126 2.27 -17.36 7.43
N LYS A 127 1.74 -18.49 7.90
CA LYS A 127 0.67 -18.52 8.90
C LYS A 127 1.14 -18.02 10.28
N LEU A 128 2.42 -18.20 10.59
CA LEU A 128 3.03 -17.78 11.85
C LEU A 128 3.80 -16.46 11.73
N SER A 129 3.97 -15.92 10.52
CA SER A 129 4.61 -14.62 10.34
C SER A 129 3.68 -13.48 10.75
N GLU A 130 4.28 -12.39 11.22
CA GLU A 130 3.56 -11.16 11.53
C GLU A 130 2.82 -10.64 10.29
N ARG A 131 1.54 -10.30 10.46
CA ARG A 131 0.74 -9.69 9.39
C ARG A 131 1.15 -8.25 9.13
N TRP A 132 1.48 -7.52 10.20
CA TRP A 132 1.89 -6.13 10.19
C TRP A 132 3.29 -6.01 10.79
N LEU A 133 4.19 -5.39 10.04
CA LEU A 133 5.57 -5.17 10.41
C LEU A 133 5.67 -3.77 10.98
N GLY A 134 6.26 -3.67 12.18
CA GLY A 134 6.79 -2.47 12.84
C GLY A 134 5.91 -1.20 12.87
N PRO A 135 5.90 -0.42 13.95
CA PRO A 135 5.52 0.97 13.86
C PRO A 135 6.67 1.74 13.21
N PHE A 136 6.53 2.11 11.94
CA PHE A 136 7.47 2.97 11.22
C PHE A 136 7.01 4.43 11.26
N GLU A 137 7.96 5.34 11.34
CA GLU A 137 7.69 6.78 11.34
C GLU A 137 7.49 7.28 9.90
N VAL A 138 6.43 8.05 9.68
CA VAL A 138 6.18 8.74 8.40
C VAL A 138 7.09 9.95 8.32
N LEU A 139 7.97 9.98 7.32
CA LEU A 139 8.86 11.12 7.06
C LEU A 139 8.17 12.19 6.22
N LYS A 140 7.47 11.80 5.16
CA LYS A 140 6.74 12.76 4.32
C LYS A 140 5.74 12.08 3.42
N LYS A 141 4.75 12.86 2.98
CA LYS A 141 3.85 12.50 1.89
C LYS A 141 4.54 12.77 0.55
N VAL A 142 4.72 11.73 -0.28
CA VAL A 142 5.39 11.83 -1.59
C VAL A 142 4.37 12.08 -2.71
N GLY A 143 3.13 11.63 -2.53
CA GLY A 143 2.05 11.86 -3.47
C GLY A 143 0.69 11.77 -2.78
N SER A 144 -0.39 11.78 -3.56
CA SER A 144 -1.76 11.76 -3.02
C SER A 144 -2.03 10.56 -2.09
N HIS A 145 -1.43 9.40 -2.39
CA HIS A 145 -1.66 8.14 -1.67
C HIS A 145 -0.36 7.40 -1.31
N ALA A 146 0.80 8.07 -1.35
CA ALA A 146 2.10 7.45 -1.14
C ALA A 146 2.91 8.20 -0.08
N TYR A 147 3.46 7.46 0.89
CA TYR A 147 4.18 7.99 2.05
C TYR A 147 5.59 7.40 2.13
N HIS A 148 6.54 8.25 2.48
CA HIS A 148 7.91 7.87 2.75
C HIS A 148 8.03 7.48 4.23
N LEU A 149 8.44 6.25 4.50
CA LEU A 149 8.61 5.72 5.85
C LEU A 149 10.10 5.63 6.23
N LYS A 150 10.39 5.85 7.51
CA LYS A 150 11.71 5.63 8.08
C LYS A 150 11.94 4.13 8.30
N LEU A 151 12.49 3.48 7.29
CA LEU A 151 12.83 2.07 7.36
C LEU A 151 14.16 1.82 8.10
N PRO A 152 14.32 0.66 8.75
CA PRO A 152 15.54 0.30 9.44
C PRO A 152 16.66 -0.01 8.42
N VAL A 153 17.90 0.25 8.82
CA VAL A 153 19.09 0.15 7.94
C VAL A 153 19.29 -1.26 7.37
N GLN A 154 18.76 -2.29 8.03
CA GLN A 154 18.77 -3.68 7.53
C GLN A 154 17.95 -3.89 6.25
N TRP A 155 16.99 -3.01 5.93
CA TRP A 155 16.09 -3.15 4.78
C TRP A 155 16.49 -2.25 3.60
N LYS A 156 17.80 -2.09 3.33
CA LYS A 156 18.30 -1.20 2.25
C LYS A 156 17.75 -1.54 0.86
N SER A 157 17.42 -2.81 0.62
CA SER A 157 16.88 -3.26 -0.67
C SER A 157 15.40 -2.91 -0.87
N VAL A 158 14.70 -2.46 0.17
CA VAL A 158 13.28 -2.15 0.12
C VAL A 158 13.11 -0.65 -0.12
N HIS A 159 12.30 -0.29 -1.12
CA HIS A 159 11.98 1.11 -1.36
C HIS A 159 11.18 1.69 -0.19
N PRO A 160 11.57 2.86 0.36
CA PRO A 160 10.95 3.41 1.57
C PRO A 160 9.60 4.09 1.31
N VAL A 161 9.07 4.05 0.08
CA VAL A 161 7.81 4.70 -0.30
C VAL A 161 6.71 3.65 -0.44
N PHE A 162 5.64 3.80 0.33
CA PHE A 162 4.52 2.85 0.37
C PHE A 162 3.18 3.52 0.07
N TYR A 163 2.31 2.76 -0.61
CA TYR A 163 0.95 3.18 -0.90
C TYR A 163 0.04 2.97 0.33
N LEU A 164 -0.96 3.83 0.49
CA LEU A 164 -1.91 3.82 1.62
C LEU A 164 -2.55 2.46 1.94
N SER A 165 -2.81 1.61 0.95
CA SER A 165 -3.39 0.28 1.19
C SER A 165 -2.46 -0.69 1.91
N LEU A 166 -1.17 -0.38 1.96
CA LEU A 166 -0.15 -1.18 2.64
C LEU A 166 0.18 -0.64 4.03
N VAL A 167 -0.47 0.44 4.45
CA VAL A 167 -0.13 1.19 5.65
C VAL A 167 -1.36 1.35 6.52
N GLU A 168 -1.24 1.05 7.81
CA GLU A 168 -2.32 1.26 8.79
C GLU A 168 -1.86 2.16 9.95
N PRO A 169 -2.71 3.06 10.47
CA PRO A 169 -2.39 3.85 11.65
C PRO A 169 -2.14 2.95 12.86
N VAL A 170 -1.12 3.27 13.66
CA VAL A 170 -0.90 2.60 14.94
C VAL A 170 -2.01 3.01 15.91
N LYS A 171 -2.87 2.05 16.27
CA LYS A 171 -3.87 2.22 17.33
C LYS A 171 -3.25 1.80 18.66
N HIS A 172 -3.09 2.74 19.58
CA HIS A 172 -2.73 2.42 20.95
C HIS A 172 -3.98 1.87 21.65
N SER A 173 -3.90 0.64 22.18
CA SER A 173 -4.96 0.11 23.02
C SER A 173 -5.06 0.97 24.28
N SER A 174 -6.26 1.45 24.61
CA SER A 174 -6.54 2.15 25.88
C SER A 174 -6.49 1.23 27.10
N ILE A 175 -6.31 -0.08 26.88
CA ILE A 175 -6.13 -1.08 27.92
C ILE A 175 -4.68 -0.99 28.41
N SER A 176 -4.48 -0.17 29.44
CA SER A 176 -3.19 0.21 30.06
C SER A 176 -2.23 -0.95 30.37
N ASN A 177 -2.72 -2.19 30.54
CA ASN A 177 -1.99 -3.23 31.27
C ASN A 177 -1.64 -4.50 30.47
N GLN A 178 -1.75 -4.52 29.14
CA GLN A 178 -1.44 -5.75 28.38
C GLN A 178 0.05 -5.95 28.04
N ASN A 179 0.87 -4.89 28.04
CA ASN A 179 2.24 -4.97 27.50
C ASN A 179 3.36 -4.85 28.52
N LYS A 180 3.05 -4.72 29.81
CA LYS A 180 4.06 -4.94 30.85
C LYS A 180 3.99 -6.41 31.24
N LEU A 181 4.63 -7.26 30.44
CA LEU A 181 5.30 -8.40 31.08
C LEU A 181 6.20 -7.76 32.14
N PRO A 182 6.04 -8.11 33.43
CA PRO A 182 6.87 -7.50 34.42
C PRO A 182 8.34 -7.81 34.05
N GLN A 183 9.24 -6.87 34.27
CA GLN A 183 10.65 -7.11 33.95
C GLN A 183 11.21 -8.02 35.05
N PRO A 184 11.99 -9.08 34.71
CA PRO A 184 12.74 -9.80 35.71
C PRO A 184 13.62 -8.81 36.45
N GLN A 185 13.55 -8.81 37.77
CA GLN A 185 14.12 -7.73 38.60
C GLN A 185 15.63 -7.87 38.75
N ILE A 186 16.19 -9.06 38.51
CA ILE A 186 17.59 -9.37 38.81
C ILE A 186 18.14 -10.35 37.76
N ILE A 187 19.39 -10.14 37.35
CA ILE A 187 20.17 -11.11 36.57
C ILE A 187 21.14 -11.79 37.54
N VAL A 188 20.99 -13.09 37.75
CA VAL A 188 21.92 -13.92 38.53
C VAL A 188 22.50 -14.97 37.59
N ASP A 189 23.83 -15.06 37.50
CA ASP A 189 24.53 -16.02 36.62
C ASP A 189 24.04 -16.03 35.15
N ASP A 190 23.84 -14.84 34.57
CA ASP A 190 23.29 -14.62 33.21
C ASP A 190 21.87 -15.20 32.98
N GLN A 191 21.16 -15.55 34.06
CA GLN A 191 19.76 -15.97 34.03
C GLN A 191 18.85 -14.90 34.62
N GLU A 192 17.72 -14.67 33.96
CA GLU A 192 16.68 -13.74 34.41
C GLU A 192 15.91 -14.37 35.59
N GLU A 193 16.16 -13.87 36.80
CA GLU A 193 15.47 -14.31 38.02
C GLU A 193 14.44 -13.28 38.50
N TRP A 194 13.43 -13.78 39.19
CA TRP A 194 12.31 -13.00 39.71
C TRP A 194 12.32 -13.03 41.24
N GLU A 195 12.24 -11.86 41.88
CA GLU A 195 12.20 -11.81 43.34
C GLU A 195 10.82 -12.30 43.84
N VAL A 196 10.84 -13.34 44.67
CA VAL A 196 9.63 -13.89 45.30
C VAL A 196 9.34 -13.08 46.56
N SER A 197 8.11 -12.60 46.70
CA SER A 197 7.63 -11.89 47.89
C SER A 197 7.31 -12.87 49.01
N GLN A 198 6.53 -13.91 48.70
CA GLN A 198 6.11 -14.92 49.68
C GLN A 198 5.73 -16.23 49.01
N VAL A 199 5.94 -17.34 49.71
CA VAL A 199 5.37 -18.66 49.36
C VAL A 199 4.01 -18.79 50.04
N LEU A 200 2.97 -19.01 49.25
CA LEU A 200 1.58 -19.08 49.71
C LEU A 200 1.11 -20.51 49.99
N ASP A 201 1.61 -21.49 49.24
CA ASP A 201 1.24 -22.90 49.40
C ASP A 201 2.34 -23.84 48.86
N SER A 202 2.24 -25.12 49.21
CA SER A 202 3.12 -26.19 48.71
C SER A 202 2.34 -27.47 48.44
N GLU A 203 2.65 -28.15 47.34
CA GLU A 203 1.94 -29.36 46.89
C GLU A 203 2.91 -30.37 46.25
N LEU A 204 2.65 -31.67 46.44
CA LEU A 204 3.35 -32.75 45.73
C LEU A 204 2.57 -33.16 44.48
N LYS A 205 3.05 -32.78 43.30
CA LYS A 205 2.48 -33.23 42.01
C LYS A 205 3.37 -34.28 41.39
N ARG A 206 2.85 -35.51 41.25
CA ARG A 206 3.57 -36.65 40.66
C ARG A 206 4.92 -36.91 41.35
N GLY A 207 4.97 -36.78 42.68
CA GLY A 207 6.17 -36.99 43.49
C GLY A 207 7.22 -35.87 43.42
N LYS A 208 6.92 -34.75 42.76
CA LYS A 208 7.76 -33.54 42.76
C LYS A 208 7.11 -32.45 43.59
N LEU A 209 7.92 -31.71 44.34
CA LEU A 209 7.46 -30.60 45.17
C LEU A 209 7.31 -29.33 44.35
N TRP A 210 6.16 -28.69 44.49
CA TRP A 210 5.82 -27.40 43.88
C TRP A 210 5.41 -26.42 44.96
N TYR A 211 5.74 -25.16 44.76
CA TYR A 211 5.38 -24.04 45.62
C TYR A 211 4.57 -23.02 44.84
N LEU A 212 3.52 -22.49 45.47
CA LEU A 212 2.77 -21.37 44.97
C LEU A 212 3.47 -20.08 45.39
N SER A 213 4.11 -19.40 44.45
CA SER A 213 4.87 -18.19 44.71
C SER A 213 4.07 -16.93 44.39
N GLU A 214 4.14 -15.93 45.28
CA GLU A 214 3.74 -14.55 45.03
C GLU A 214 4.97 -13.74 44.65
N TRP A 215 4.95 -13.10 43.48
CA TRP A 215 6.06 -12.30 42.96
C TRP A 215 6.06 -10.88 43.53
N LYS A 216 7.25 -10.37 43.87
CA LYS A 216 7.41 -9.00 44.40
C LYS A 216 7.31 -7.97 43.27
N GLY A 217 6.62 -6.86 43.50
CA GLY A 217 6.58 -5.71 42.58
C GLY A 217 5.58 -5.80 41.42
N LEU A 218 4.66 -6.76 41.41
CA LEU A 218 3.49 -6.71 40.53
C LEU A 218 2.40 -5.82 41.12
N SER A 219 1.83 -4.93 40.31
CA SER A 219 0.58 -4.21 40.63
C SER A 219 -0.54 -5.21 40.93
N GLU A 220 -1.45 -4.90 41.85
CA GLU A 220 -2.56 -5.79 42.28
C GLU A 220 -3.32 -6.44 41.12
N ASP A 221 -3.50 -5.74 40.01
CA ASP A 221 -4.18 -6.21 38.80
C ASP A 221 -3.46 -7.35 38.03
N LEU A 222 -2.16 -7.54 38.29
CA LEU A 222 -1.31 -8.52 37.59
C LEU A 222 -0.86 -9.66 38.50
N LYS A 223 -1.12 -9.61 39.82
CA LYS A 223 -0.75 -10.65 40.80
C LYS A 223 -1.22 -12.02 40.33
N ARG A 224 -0.34 -12.74 39.64
CA ARG A 224 -0.58 -14.10 39.18
C ARG A 224 0.30 -15.00 40.01
N ASN A 225 -0.30 -15.65 40.99
CA ASN A 225 0.37 -16.69 41.75
C ASN A 225 0.63 -17.86 40.80
N ALA A 226 1.87 -18.32 40.75
CA ALA A 226 2.28 -19.41 39.87
C ALA A 226 2.85 -20.57 40.69
N TRP A 227 2.52 -21.79 40.26
CA TRP A 227 3.12 -22.99 40.81
C TRP A 227 4.49 -23.19 40.19
N GLU A 228 5.54 -23.01 40.98
CA GLU A 228 6.94 -23.20 40.57
C GLU A 228 7.51 -24.48 41.22
N PRO A 229 8.32 -25.26 40.51
CA PRO A 229 8.97 -26.42 41.11
C PRO A 229 9.97 -25.97 42.18
N ALA A 230 10.20 -26.81 43.20
CA ALA A 230 11.12 -26.48 44.30
C ALA A 230 12.56 -26.16 43.84
N SER A 231 12.98 -26.64 42.67
CA SER A 231 14.27 -26.30 42.05
C SER A 231 14.40 -24.82 41.67
N ASN A 232 13.30 -24.15 41.34
CA ASN A 232 13.29 -22.75 40.91
C ASN A 232 13.40 -21.78 42.10
N LEU A 233 13.21 -22.26 43.34
CA LEU A 233 13.28 -21.47 44.56
C LEU A 233 14.62 -21.61 45.29
N THR A 234 15.64 -22.17 44.63
CA THR A 234 16.98 -22.34 45.20
C THR A 234 17.60 -21.00 45.62
N SER A 235 17.30 -19.92 44.86
CA SER A 235 17.77 -18.56 45.12
C SER A 235 17.01 -17.84 46.24
N SER A 236 15.98 -18.46 46.86
CA SER A 236 15.12 -17.85 47.89
C SER A 236 14.77 -18.81 49.06
N PRO A 237 15.78 -19.35 49.78
CA PRO A 237 15.56 -20.34 50.83
C PRO A 237 14.84 -19.78 52.06
N ASP A 238 14.95 -18.47 52.31
CA ASP A 238 14.38 -17.84 53.51
C ASP A 238 12.86 -17.78 53.46
N HIS A 239 12.27 -17.54 52.28
CA HIS A 239 10.82 -17.56 52.09
C HIS A 239 10.24 -18.98 52.24
N VAL A 240 10.97 -20.00 51.78
CA VAL A 240 10.58 -21.41 51.95
C VAL A 240 10.63 -21.82 53.42
N LYS A 241 11.69 -21.43 54.15
CA LYS A 241 11.80 -21.68 55.60
C LYS A 241 10.71 -20.97 56.39
N ALA A 242 10.44 -19.70 56.07
CA ALA A 242 9.38 -18.92 56.72
C ALA A 242 8.00 -19.58 56.53
N PHE A 243 7.70 -20.07 55.33
CA PHE A 243 6.46 -20.79 55.05
C PHE A 243 6.34 -22.08 55.88
N HIS A 244 7.37 -22.94 55.88
CA HIS A 244 7.33 -24.20 56.63
C HIS A 244 7.38 -24.03 58.15
N SER A 245 7.89 -22.90 58.64
CA SER A 245 7.79 -22.54 60.06
C SER A 245 6.34 -22.24 60.47
N LEU A 246 5.52 -21.72 59.56
CA LEU A 246 4.11 -21.42 59.80
C LEU A 246 3.19 -22.60 59.48
N TYR A 247 3.59 -23.44 58.52
CA TYR A 247 2.81 -24.57 58.04
C TYR A 247 3.64 -25.87 58.05
N PRO A 248 3.98 -26.43 59.23
CA PRO A 248 4.83 -27.61 59.34
C PRO A 248 4.22 -28.89 58.74
N GLU A 249 2.89 -28.95 58.63
CA GLU A 249 2.15 -30.10 58.07
C GLU A 249 2.16 -30.15 56.53
N LYS A 250 2.63 -29.08 55.88
CA LYS A 250 2.62 -28.96 54.42
C LYS A 250 3.87 -29.63 53.82
N PRO A 251 3.79 -30.18 52.59
CA PRO A 251 4.89 -30.92 52.00
C PRO A 251 6.12 -30.02 51.80
N GLY A 252 7.25 -30.42 52.37
CA GLY A 252 8.49 -29.64 52.39
C GLY A 252 9.66 -30.34 51.71
N PRO A 253 10.82 -29.68 51.58
CA PRO A 253 11.98 -30.29 50.93
C PRO A 253 12.52 -31.50 51.71
N ASN A 254 12.20 -31.58 53.02
CA ASN A 254 12.58 -32.66 53.92
C ASN A 254 11.47 -33.71 54.11
N THR A 255 10.31 -33.61 53.45
CA THR A 255 9.29 -34.65 53.55
C THR A 255 9.72 -35.85 52.72
N SER A 256 10.42 -36.78 53.35
CA SER A 256 10.79 -38.06 52.77
C SER A 256 9.55 -38.90 52.51
N ARG A 257 9.52 -39.50 51.33
CA ARG A 257 8.55 -40.50 50.89
C ARG A 257 8.46 -41.64 51.90
N ALA A 258 7.31 -41.79 52.55
CA ALA A 258 6.89 -43.06 53.15
C ALA A 258 6.41 -44.03 52.06
#